data_AF-A0A7W0UWZ5-F1
#
_entry.id   AF-A0A7W0UWZ5-F1
#
_cell.length_a   1.000
_cell.length_b   1.000
_cell.length_c   1.000
_cell.angle_alpha   90.00
_cell.angle_beta   90.00
_cell.angle_gamma   90.00
#
_symmetry.space_group_name_H-M   'P 1'
#
loop_
_entity.id
_entity.type
_entity.pdbx_description
1 polymer ?
#
loop_
_entity_poly.entity_id
_entity_poly.type
_entity_poly.pdbx_seq_one_letter_code
_entity_poly.pdbx_strand_id
1 'polypeptide(L)'
;MSSLQTSPQDVAVMPHAETLHKQLERMRAMLYKYSDLFYKLIVVGIIMIILMAVAGMTETLRATVLMIPFFTIYIGVQSAYFLTYVIFARVYATGIEKRLNRHMQDDVLIAHRIEAEYLFPLRGPQFAGVPARFGQTFIGFLTIHFWLLGAGVIALSAYRAWQLLPALAGEFPPVRYYFILLGAWSVLHLVYLVWYFGARRYERRIMEVVAGAYGITYHDA
;
A
#
# COMPACT_ATOMS: atom_id res chain seq x y z
N MET A 1 39.28 -29.75 -33.67
CA MET A 1 39.41 -29.96 -32.22
C MET A 1 40.04 -28.72 -31.61
N SER A 2 39.23 -27.81 -31.09
CA SER A 2 39.66 -26.79 -30.12
C SER A 2 38.54 -26.68 -29.12
N SER A 3 38.63 -27.51 -28.08
CA SER A 3 37.74 -27.46 -26.93
C SER A 3 38.04 -26.17 -26.17
N LEU A 4 37.08 -25.25 -26.15
CA LEU A 4 37.02 -24.18 -25.16
C LEU A 4 36.89 -24.85 -23.79
N GLN A 5 38.05 -25.17 -23.19
CA GLN A 5 38.17 -25.44 -21.77
C GLN A 5 37.82 -24.13 -21.06
N THR A 6 36.58 -24.02 -20.62
CA THR A 6 36.23 -23.09 -19.54
C THR A 6 37.06 -23.52 -18.33
N SER A 7 38.00 -22.66 -17.95
CA SER A 7 38.84 -22.88 -16.78
C SER A 7 37.93 -23.03 -15.55
N PRO A 8 38.16 -24.01 -14.65
CA PRO A 8 37.42 -24.15 -13.40
C PRO A 8 37.47 -22.90 -12.49
N GLN A 9 38.30 -21.90 -12.82
CA GLN A 9 38.43 -20.65 -12.10
C GLN A 9 37.39 -19.58 -12.47
N ASP A 10 36.67 -19.70 -13.59
CA ASP A 10 35.63 -18.72 -13.99
C ASP A 10 34.33 -18.87 -13.17
N VAL A 11 34.20 -19.94 -12.38
CA VAL A 11 33.02 -20.22 -11.53
C VAL A 11 33.19 -19.67 -10.11
N ALA A 12 34.34 -19.07 -9.78
CA ALA A 12 34.60 -18.48 -8.47
C ALA A 12 34.06 -17.04 -8.32
N VAL A 13 33.06 -16.66 -9.12
CA VAL A 13 32.41 -15.34 -9.10
C VAL A 13 31.15 -15.43 -8.22
N MET A 14 31.34 -15.17 -6.92
CA MET A 14 30.35 -15.18 -5.82
C MET A 14 29.59 -16.50 -5.57
N PRO A 15 29.95 -17.29 -4.53
CA PRO A 15 29.11 -18.39 -4.02
C PRO A 15 27.71 -17.95 -3.51
N HIS A 16 27.39 -16.66 -3.58
CA HIS A 16 26.11 -16.09 -3.14
C HIS A 16 25.35 -15.32 -4.24
N ALA A 17 25.86 -15.19 -5.48
CA ALA A 17 25.16 -14.45 -6.54
C ALA A 17 23.82 -15.12 -6.90
N GLU A 18 23.81 -16.44 -6.99
CA GLU A 18 22.58 -17.21 -7.20
C GLU A 18 21.59 -17.01 -6.03
N THR A 19 22.09 -16.92 -4.79
CA THR A 19 21.25 -16.66 -3.61
C THR A 19 20.65 -15.27 -3.67
N LEU A 20 21.42 -14.25 -4.06
CA LEU A 20 20.92 -12.88 -4.24
C LEU A 20 19.88 -12.82 -5.36
N HIS A 21 20.10 -13.50 -6.47
CA HIS A 21 19.13 -13.56 -7.56
C HIS A 21 17.81 -14.19 -7.11
N LYS A 22 17.88 -15.34 -6.41
CA LYS A 22 16.70 -15.98 -5.80
C LYS A 22 16.00 -15.09 -4.77
N GLN A 23 16.75 -14.32 -3.98
CA GLN A 23 16.17 -13.35 -3.04
C GLN A 23 15.48 -12.20 -3.77
N LEU A 24 16.10 -11.66 -4.84
CA LEU A 24 15.54 -10.61 -5.67
C LEU A 24 14.24 -11.07 -6.33
N GLU A 25 14.23 -12.26 -6.92
CA GLU A 25 13.04 -12.87 -7.51
C GLU A 25 11.91 -13.01 -6.49
N ARG A 26 12.21 -13.50 -5.27
CA ARG A 26 11.22 -13.57 -4.18
C ARG A 26 10.67 -12.20 -3.80
N MET A 27 11.51 -11.17 -3.74
CA MET A 27 11.06 -9.81 -3.41
C MET A 27 10.21 -9.20 -4.53
N ARG A 28 10.56 -9.44 -5.80
CA ARG A 28 9.76 -9.02 -6.96
C ARG A 28 8.42 -9.76 -7.01
N ALA A 29 8.40 -11.06 -6.72
CA ALA A 29 7.17 -11.84 -6.60
C ALA A 29 6.28 -11.36 -5.42
N MET A 30 6.90 -11.02 -4.28
CA MET A 30 6.21 -10.43 -3.15
C MET A 30 5.55 -9.09 -3.51
N LEU A 31 6.30 -8.21 -4.19
CA LEU A 31 5.80 -6.92 -4.68
C LEU A 31 4.58 -7.11 -5.60
N TYR A 32 4.65 -8.03 -6.56
CA TYR A 32 3.54 -8.36 -7.44
C TYR A 32 2.32 -8.87 -6.67
N LYS A 33 2.52 -9.85 -5.78
CA LYS A 33 1.44 -10.46 -5.00
C LYS A 33 0.70 -9.46 -4.14
N TYR A 34 1.42 -8.59 -3.42
CA TYR A 34 0.77 -7.58 -2.57
C TYR A 34 0.13 -6.45 -3.35
N SER A 35 0.67 -6.12 -4.53
CA SER A 35 0.01 -5.18 -5.45
C SER A 35 -1.31 -5.78 -6.00
N ASP A 36 -1.31 -7.05 -6.39
CA ASP A 36 -2.50 -7.78 -6.83
C ASP A 36 -3.57 -7.86 -5.72
N LEU A 37 -3.17 -8.19 -4.48
CA LEU A 37 -4.08 -8.18 -3.32
C LEU A 37 -4.65 -6.80 -3.05
N PHE A 38 -3.85 -5.74 -3.18
CA PHE A 38 -4.32 -4.36 -3.06
C PHE A 38 -5.42 -4.05 -4.09
N TYR A 39 -5.20 -4.37 -5.37
CA TYR A 39 -6.21 -4.11 -6.41
C TYR A 39 -7.47 -4.95 -6.21
N LYS A 40 -7.33 -6.23 -5.85
CA LYS A 40 -8.47 -7.10 -5.52
C LYS A 40 -9.29 -6.55 -4.36
N LEU A 41 -8.63 -6.07 -3.30
CA LEU A 41 -9.31 -5.42 -2.17
C LEU A 41 -10.11 -4.20 -2.64
N ILE A 42 -9.52 -3.33 -3.46
CA ILE A 42 -10.21 -2.14 -3.98
C ILE A 42 -11.42 -2.55 -4.84
N VAL A 43 -11.26 -3.48 -5.77
CA VAL A 43 -12.36 -3.94 -6.64
C VAL A 43 -13.48 -4.57 -5.84
N VAL A 44 -13.17 -5.51 -4.95
CA VAL A 44 -14.17 -6.15 -4.06
C VAL A 44 -14.83 -5.10 -3.17
N GLY A 45 -14.05 -4.17 -2.63
CA GLY A 45 -14.55 -3.07 -1.82
C GLY A 45 -15.55 -2.18 -2.55
N ILE A 46 -15.24 -1.80 -3.80
CA ILE A 46 -16.14 -1.03 -4.68
C ILE A 46 -17.42 -1.80 -4.94
N ILE A 47 -17.32 -3.09 -5.30
CA ILE A 47 -18.50 -3.94 -5.54
C ILE A 47 -19.38 -3.98 -4.28
N MET A 48 -18.79 -4.20 -3.10
CA MET A 48 -19.54 -4.22 -1.84
C MET A 48 -20.21 -2.89 -1.52
N ILE A 49 -19.53 -1.76 -1.74
CA ILE A 49 -20.10 -0.42 -1.56
C ILE A 49 -21.29 -0.21 -2.50
N ILE A 50 -21.16 -0.57 -3.77
CA ILE A 50 -22.25 -0.47 -4.76
C ILE A 50 -23.43 -1.36 -4.35
N LEU A 51 -23.18 -2.61 -3.96
CA LEU A 51 -24.22 -3.52 -3.50
C LEU A 51 -24.95 -2.98 -2.27
N MET A 52 -24.23 -2.44 -1.28
CA MET A 52 -24.84 -1.81 -0.10
C MET A 52 -25.64 -0.56 -0.47
N ALA A 53 -25.15 0.25 -1.42
CA ALA A 53 -25.84 1.44 -1.89
C ALA A 53 -27.15 1.09 -2.62
N VAL A 54 -27.11 0.11 -3.53
CA VAL A 54 -28.29 -0.38 -4.26
C VAL A 54 -29.29 -1.04 -3.31
N ALA A 55 -28.84 -1.90 -2.40
CA ALA A 55 -29.70 -2.49 -1.37
C ALA A 55 -30.38 -1.39 -0.51
N GLY A 56 -29.61 -0.34 -0.20
CA GLY A 56 -30.06 0.83 0.56
C GLY A 56 -31.13 1.68 -0.11
N MET A 57 -31.38 1.47 -1.40
CA MET A 57 -32.50 2.10 -2.12
C MET A 57 -33.83 1.37 -1.91
N THR A 58 -33.82 0.15 -1.36
CA THR A 58 -35.03 -0.61 -1.04
C THR A 58 -35.52 -0.29 0.37
N GLU A 59 -36.84 -0.32 0.59
CA GLU A 59 -37.41 -0.05 1.91
C GLU A 59 -36.93 -1.05 2.98
N THR A 60 -36.85 -2.33 2.62
CA THR A 60 -36.46 -3.41 3.54
C THR A 60 -34.99 -3.29 3.98
N LEU A 61 -34.10 -2.86 3.08
CA LEU A 61 -32.65 -2.82 3.32
C LEU A 61 -32.09 -1.40 3.41
N ARG A 62 -32.92 -0.37 3.59
CA ARG A 62 -32.49 1.04 3.69
C ARG A 62 -31.39 1.29 4.73
N ALA A 63 -31.32 0.47 5.77
CA ALA A 63 -30.29 0.55 6.81
C ALA A 63 -28.88 0.17 6.34
N THR A 64 -28.71 -0.53 5.21
CA THR A 64 -27.38 -0.91 4.69
C THR A 64 -26.51 0.31 4.36
N VAL A 65 -27.13 1.45 4.04
CA VAL A 65 -26.41 2.70 3.77
C VAL A 65 -25.57 3.15 4.96
N LEU A 66 -26.00 2.87 6.20
CA LEU A 66 -25.28 3.23 7.42
C LEU A 66 -23.94 2.48 7.54
N MET A 67 -23.78 1.34 6.88
CA MET A 67 -22.54 0.55 6.95
C MET A 67 -21.47 1.04 5.99
N ILE A 68 -21.85 1.75 4.93
CA ILE A 68 -20.95 2.20 3.86
C ILE A 68 -19.75 2.99 4.40
N PRO A 69 -19.89 3.95 5.34
CA PRO A 69 -18.75 4.74 5.79
C PRO A 69 -17.72 3.90 6.57
N PHE A 70 -18.21 2.98 7.42
CA PHE A 70 -17.35 2.07 8.17
C PHE A 70 -16.54 1.17 7.25
N PHE A 71 -17.20 0.57 6.25
CA PHE A 71 -16.54 -0.25 5.23
C PHE A 71 -15.54 0.55 4.41
N THR A 72 -15.90 1.76 3.99
CA THR A 72 -15.01 2.62 3.18
C THR A 72 -13.73 2.97 3.94
N ILE A 73 -13.84 3.35 5.22
CA ILE A 73 -12.68 3.61 6.10
C ILE A 73 -11.84 2.34 6.27
N TYR A 74 -12.49 1.20 6.51
CA TYR A 74 -11.80 -0.08 6.69
C TYR A 74 -11.00 -0.50 5.45
N ILE A 75 -11.60 -0.38 4.26
CA ILE A 75 -10.92 -0.64 2.98
C ILE A 75 -9.69 0.25 2.85
N GLY A 76 -9.81 1.55 3.14
CA GLY A 76 -8.68 2.49 3.09
C GLY A 76 -7.53 2.11 4.03
N VAL A 77 -7.85 1.66 5.25
CA VAL A 77 -6.85 1.23 6.23
C VAL A 77 -6.17 -0.07 5.79
N GLN A 78 -6.92 -1.03 5.27
CA GLN A 78 -6.37 -2.28 4.73
C GLN A 78 -5.50 -2.04 3.49
N SER A 79 -5.88 -1.09 2.63
CA SER A 79 -5.06 -0.63 1.53
C SER A 79 -3.72 -0.07 2.00
N ALA A 80 -3.70 0.73 3.07
CA ALA A 80 -2.46 1.23 3.66
C ALA A 80 -1.58 0.10 4.24
N TYR A 81 -2.20 -0.94 4.81
CA TYR A 81 -1.49 -2.12 5.28
C TYR A 81 -0.77 -2.85 4.13
N PHE A 82 -1.45 -3.13 3.01
CA PHE A 82 -0.80 -3.76 1.85
C PHE A 82 0.35 -2.94 1.27
N LEU A 83 0.21 -1.62 1.29
CA LEU A 83 1.27 -0.73 0.84
C LEU A 83 2.55 -0.86 1.66
N THR A 84 2.43 -1.20 2.95
CA THR A 84 3.61 -1.43 3.81
C THR A 84 4.46 -2.60 3.30
N TYR A 85 3.83 -3.67 2.81
CA TYR A 85 4.54 -4.80 2.19
C TYR A 85 5.15 -4.45 0.85
N VAL A 86 4.48 -3.63 0.05
CA VAL A 86 5.02 -3.09 -1.20
C VAL A 86 6.29 -2.28 -0.92
N ILE A 87 6.27 -1.40 0.09
CA ILE A 87 7.44 -0.63 0.50
C ILE A 87 8.57 -1.55 0.96
N PHE A 88 8.26 -2.52 1.84
CA PHE A 88 9.23 -3.50 2.32
C PHE A 88 9.92 -4.25 1.16
N ALA A 89 9.13 -4.82 0.25
CA ALA A 89 9.65 -5.58 -0.89
C ALA A 89 10.52 -4.71 -1.81
N ARG A 90 10.12 -3.46 -2.05
CA ARG A 90 10.90 -2.51 -2.86
C ARG A 90 12.21 -2.09 -2.20
N VAL A 91 12.20 -1.78 -0.90
CA VAL A 91 13.43 -1.44 -0.16
C VAL A 91 14.41 -2.59 -0.24
N TYR A 92 13.95 -3.82 0.00
CA TYR A 92 14.79 -4.99 -0.04
C TYR A 92 15.31 -5.29 -1.47
N ALA A 93 14.42 -5.31 -2.47
CA ALA A 93 14.81 -5.53 -3.86
C ALA A 93 15.85 -4.49 -4.34
N THR A 94 15.63 -3.20 -4.03
CA THR A 94 16.58 -2.12 -4.35
C THR A 94 17.95 -2.40 -3.75
N GLY A 95 17.98 -2.94 -2.53
CA GLY A 95 19.24 -3.26 -1.89
C GLY A 95 20.04 -4.35 -2.60
N ILE A 96 19.34 -5.42 -2.99
CA ILE A 96 19.95 -6.52 -3.75
C ILE A 96 20.41 -6.06 -5.13
N GLU A 97 19.60 -5.27 -5.86
CA GLU A 97 19.95 -4.74 -7.18
C GLU A 97 21.23 -3.91 -7.14
N LYS A 98 21.34 -2.97 -6.20
CA LYS A 98 22.54 -2.14 -6.06
C LYS A 98 23.77 -2.94 -5.65
N ARG A 99 23.60 -4.05 -4.92
CA ARG A 99 24.70 -4.97 -4.61
C ARG A 99 25.16 -5.74 -5.86
N LEU A 100 24.22 -6.24 -6.65
CA LEU A 100 24.49 -6.97 -7.89
C LEU A 100 25.13 -6.06 -8.95
N ASN A 101 24.60 -4.86 -9.19
CA ASN A 101 25.18 -3.89 -10.15
C ASN A 101 26.62 -3.51 -9.77
N ARG A 102 26.89 -3.25 -8.47
CA ARG A 102 28.27 -2.97 -8.01
C ARG A 102 29.23 -4.13 -8.25
N HIS A 103 28.75 -5.36 -8.18
CA HIS A 103 29.57 -6.52 -8.47
C HIS A 103 29.83 -6.69 -9.97
N MET A 104 28.81 -6.43 -10.81
CA MET A 104 28.93 -6.45 -12.27
C MET A 104 29.71 -5.24 -12.83
N GLN A 105 29.98 -4.23 -12.00
CA GLN A 105 30.53 -2.93 -12.41
C GLN A 105 29.72 -2.26 -13.53
N ASP A 106 28.43 -2.56 -13.59
CA ASP A 106 27.51 -2.10 -14.63
C ASP A 106 26.10 -1.88 -14.03
N ASP A 107 25.35 -0.91 -14.56
CA ASP A 107 24.01 -0.52 -14.09
C ASP A 107 22.91 -1.24 -14.88
N VAL A 108 22.97 -2.57 -14.92
CA VAL A 108 22.03 -3.39 -15.70
C VAL A 108 20.66 -3.48 -15.01
N LEU A 109 20.63 -3.63 -13.67
CA LEU A 109 19.39 -3.77 -12.91
C LEU A 109 18.84 -2.39 -12.50
N ILE A 110 18.00 -1.81 -13.36
CA ILE A 110 17.46 -0.45 -13.20
C ILE A 110 16.03 -0.39 -12.65
N ALA A 111 15.43 -1.53 -12.27
CA ALA A 111 14.01 -1.59 -11.91
C ALA A 111 13.68 -0.68 -10.72
N HIS A 112 14.55 -0.60 -9.70
CA HIS A 112 14.38 0.36 -8.59
C HIS A 112 14.29 1.83 -9.05
N ARG A 113 14.99 2.22 -10.12
CA ARG A 113 14.94 3.59 -10.69
C ARG A 113 13.60 3.83 -11.38
N ILE A 114 13.16 2.88 -12.21
CA ILE A 114 11.86 2.97 -12.90
C ILE A 114 10.73 3.04 -11.88
N GLU A 115 10.77 2.22 -10.84
CA GLU A 115 9.75 2.20 -9.78
C GLU A 115 9.74 3.49 -8.95
N ALA A 116 10.90 4.13 -8.75
CA ALA A 116 10.96 5.41 -8.05
C ALA A 116 10.22 6.52 -8.83
N GLU A 117 10.31 6.52 -10.16
CA GLU A 117 9.63 7.49 -11.02
C GLU A 117 8.14 7.16 -11.22
N TYR A 118 7.81 5.88 -11.46
CA TYR A 118 6.42 5.46 -11.73
C TYR A 118 5.55 5.42 -10.47
N LEU A 119 6.06 4.81 -9.39
CA LEU A 119 5.31 4.64 -8.14
C LEU A 119 5.51 5.86 -7.25
N PHE A 120 6.66 5.91 -6.60
CA PHE A 120 7.10 6.99 -5.72
C PHE A 120 8.53 6.71 -5.24
N PRO A 121 9.31 7.76 -4.96
CA PRO A 121 10.63 7.59 -4.37
C PRO A 121 10.49 6.98 -2.97
N LEU A 122 11.28 5.95 -2.65
CA LEU A 122 11.31 5.34 -1.30
C LEU A 122 11.77 6.36 -0.23
N ARG A 123 12.42 7.45 -0.67
CA ARG A 123 12.86 8.56 0.17
C ARG A 123 11.95 9.76 0.06
N GLY A 124 11.87 10.53 1.14
CA GLY A 124 11.02 11.72 1.26
C GLY A 124 9.79 11.46 2.14
N PRO A 125 9.12 12.49 2.66
CA PRO A 125 7.95 12.33 3.53
C PRO A 125 6.87 11.52 2.81
N GLN A 126 6.32 10.51 3.47
CA GLN A 126 5.18 9.74 2.99
C GLN A 126 4.14 9.64 4.10
N PHE A 127 2.88 9.95 3.78
CA PHE A 127 1.76 9.68 4.69
C PHE A 127 0.87 8.62 4.06
N ALA A 128 0.82 7.42 4.65
CA ALA A 128 -0.02 6.31 4.16
C ALA A 128 0.11 6.06 2.64
N GLY A 129 1.32 6.21 2.09
CA GLY A 129 1.59 6.05 0.66
C GLY A 129 1.61 7.30 -0.20
N VAL A 130 1.30 8.46 0.35
CA VAL A 130 1.34 9.70 -0.42
C VAL A 130 2.72 10.32 -0.33
N PRO A 131 3.51 10.37 -1.41
CA PRO A 131 4.81 11.05 -1.41
C PRO A 131 4.63 12.56 -1.22
N ALA A 132 5.58 13.20 -0.56
CA ALA A 132 5.63 14.66 -0.37
C ALA A 132 5.54 15.46 -1.68
N ARG A 133 5.93 14.84 -2.80
CA ARG A 133 5.65 15.30 -4.17
C ARG A 133 4.27 14.81 -4.61
N PHE A 134 3.22 15.32 -3.95
CA PHE A 134 1.82 15.05 -4.25
C PHE A 134 1.50 15.30 -5.73
N GLY A 135 0.81 14.36 -6.39
CA GLY A 135 0.29 14.53 -7.76
C GLY A 135 1.32 14.45 -8.91
N GLN A 136 2.60 14.23 -8.62
CA GLN A 136 3.65 14.14 -9.64
C GLN A 136 3.95 12.72 -10.12
N THR A 137 3.49 11.70 -9.39
CA THR A 137 3.60 10.29 -9.78
C THR A 137 2.21 9.67 -9.99
N PHE A 138 2.16 8.61 -10.80
CA PHE A 138 0.90 7.93 -11.11
C PHE A 138 0.19 7.41 -9.86
N ILE A 139 0.94 6.81 -8.92
CA ILE A 139 0.37 6.35 -7.64
C ILE A 139 -0.10 7.52 -6.78
N GLY A 140 0.63 8.62 -6.74
CA GLY A 140 0.19 9.82 -6.01
C GLY A 140 -1.14 10.34 -6.53
N PHE A 141 -1.32 10.41 -7.85
CA PHE A 141 -2.60 10.77 -8.47
C PHE A 141 -3.71 9.76 -8.11
N LEU A 142 -3.46 8.45 -8.24
CA LEU A 142 -4.43 7.42 -7.90
C LEU A 142 -4.84 7.47 -6.42
N THR A 143 -3.90 7.71 -5.51
CA THR A 143 -4.23 7.84 -4.09
C THR A 143 -5.18 9.01 -3.85
N ILE A 144 -4.94 10.19 -4.46
CA ILE A 144 -5.85 11.33 -4.36
C ILE A 144 -7.23 10.98 -4.92
N HIS A 145 -7.27 10.34 -6.11
CA HIS A 145 -8.52 9.91 -6.73
C HIS A 145 -9.36 9.05 -5.78
N PHE A 146 -8.77 8.03 -5.17
CA PHE A 146 -9.49 7.15 -4.24
C PHE A 146 -9.84 7.83 -2.91
N TRP A 147 -9.03 8.76 -2.42
CA TRP A 147 -9.37 9.57 -1.26
C TRP A 147 -10.59 10.45 -1.51
N LEU A 148 -10.64 11.14 -2.65
CA LEU A 148 -11.78 11.98 -3.02
C LEU A 148 -13.04 11.14 -3.25
N LEU A 149 -12.91 10.01 -3.94
CA LEU A 149 -14.03 9.10 -4.19
C LEU A 149 -14.56 8.51 -2.87
N GLY A 150 -13.68 8.05 -1.98
CA GLY A 150 -14.04 7.54 -0.67
C GLY A 150 -14.71 8.61 0.21
N ALA A 151 -14.18 9.83 0.22
CA ALA A 151 -14.79 10.95 0.94
C ALA A 151 -16.18 11.29 0.40
N GLY A 152 -16.37 11.30 -0.93
CA GLY A 152 -17.66 11.52 -1.56
C GLY A 152 -18.69 10.44 -1.21
N VAL A 153 -18.28 9.17 -1.23
CA VAL A 153 -19.12 8.04 -0.83
C VAL A 153 -19.52 8.14 0.64
N ILE A 154 -18.58 8.45 1.53
CA ILE A 154 -18.85 8.66 2.96
C ILE A 154 -19.85 9.81 3.15
N ALA A 155 -19.62 10.96 2.49
CA ALA A 155 -20.48 12.13 2.62
C ALA A 155 -21.91 11.85 2.14
N LEU A 156 -22.06 11.21 0.99
CA LEU A 156 -23.37 10.85 0.44
C LEU A 156 -24.11 9.85 1.34
N SER A 157 -23.41 8.83 1.83
CA SER A 157 -23.97 7.86 2.77
C SER A 157 -24.35 8.52 4.10
N ALA A 158 -23.50 9.39 4.65
CA ALA A 158 -23.78 10.13 5.88
C ALA A 158 -25.00 11.04 5.74
N TYR A 159 -25.13 11.73 4.60
CA TYR A 159 -26.31 12.53 4.29
C TYR A 159 -27.59 11.68 4.25
N ARG A 160 -27.53 10.53 3.59
CA ARG A 160 -28.68 9.60 3.54
C ARG A 160 -29.00 9.02 4.92
N ALA A 161 -27.99 8.68 5.72
CA ALA A 161 -28.16 8.21 7.08
C ALA A 161 -28.86 9.27 7.95
N TRP A 162 -28.47 10.54 7.83
CA TRP A 162 -29.10 11.65 8.54
C TRP A 162 -30.62 11.72 8.29
N GLN A 163 -31.05 11.50 7.05
CA GLN A 163 -32.48 11.47 6.69
C GLN A 163 -33.22 10.26 7.28
N LEU A 164 -32.57 9.09 7.37
CA LEU A 164 -33.18 7.83 7.81
C LEU A 164 -33.20 7.66 9.33
N LEU A 165 -32.27 8.31 10.03
CA LEU A 165 -32.07 8.14 11.47
C LEU A 165 -33.32 8.38 12.33
N PRO A 166 -34.17 9.40 12.09
CA PRO A 166 -35.36 9.61 12.91
C PRO A 166 -36.34 8.43 12.83
N ALA A 167 -36.56 7.88 11.63
CA ALA A 167 -37.44 6.73 11.43
C ALA A 167 -36.83 5.46 12.06
N LEU A 168 -35.55 5.20 11.78
CA LEU A 168 -34.85 4.04 12.32
C LEU A 168 -34.71 4.10 13.85
N ALA A 169 -34.61 5.28 14.45
CA ALA A 169 -34.51 5.43 15.91
C ALA A 169 -35.81 5.11 16.64
N GLY A 170 -36.96 5.23 15.96
CA GLY A 170 -38.25 4.77 16.48
C GLY A 170 -38.32 3.25 16.59
N GLU A 171 -37.69 2.53 15.65
CA GLU A 171 -37.63 1.06 15.60
C GLU A 171 -36.47 0.49 16.43
N PHE A 172 -35.30 1.15 16.39
CA PHE A 172 -34.05 0.73 17.03
C PHE A 172 -33.34 1.94 17.69
N PRO A 173 -33.67 2.25 18.96
CA PRO A 173 -33.18 3.44 19.66
C PRO A 173 -31.65 3.64 19.67
N PRO A 174 -30.79 2.60 19.74
CA PRO A 174 -29.34 2.79 19.74
C PRO A 174 -28.79 3.46 18.48
N VAL A 175 -29.51 3.41 17.34
CA VAL A 175 -29.06 4.02 16.07
C VAL A 175 -28.85 5.53 16.20
N ARG A 176 -29.47 6.20 17.18
CA ARG A 176 -29.29 7.64 17.44
C ARG A 176 -27.83 8.04 17.70
N TYR A 177 -27.00 7.11 18.16
CA TYR A 177 -25.58 7.34 18.41
C TYR A 177 -24.69 7.09 17.18
N TYR A 178 -25.28 6.84 16.01
CA TYR A 178 -24.58 6.53 14.77
C TYR A 178 -23.43 7.49 14.43
N PHE A 179 -23.68 8.80 14.45
CA PHE A 179 -22.64 9.78 14.11
C PHE A 179 -21.52 9.86 15.14
N ILE A 180 -21.81 9.61 16.42
CA ILE A 180 -20.78 9.52 17.46
C ILE A 180 -19.90 8.30 17.19
N LEU A 181 -20.51 7.15 16.87
CA LEU A 181 -19.79 5.93 16.54
C LEU A 181 -18.95 6.09 15.26
N LEU A 182 -19.51 6.71 14.22
CA LEU A 182 -18.79 7.00 12.98
C LEU A 182 -17.62 7.96 13.20
N GLY A 183 -17.82 9.01 14.00
CA GLY A 183 -16.77 9.94 14.40
C GLY A 183 -15.64 9.24 15.16
N ALA A 184 -16.00 8.45 16.18
CA ALA A 184 -15.03 7.66 16.96
C ALA A 184 -14.26 6.68 16.08
N TRP A 185 -14.94 5.97 15.17
CA TRP A 185 -14.32 5.04 14.23
C TRP A 185 -13.34 5.75 13.29
N SER A 186 -13.73 6.91 12.75
CA SER A 186 -12.88 7.71 11.87
C SER A 186 -11.63 8.22 12.58
N VAL A 187 -11.80 8.76 13.80
CA VAL A 187 -10.70 9.28 14.63
C VAL A 187 -9.75 8.16 15.03
N LEU A 188 -10.27 7.00 15.45
CA LEU A 188 -9.46 5.84 15.82
C LEU A 188 -8.54 5.41 14.66
N HIS A 189 -9.09 5.27 13.46
CA HIS A 189 -8.32 4.86 12.28
C HIS A 189 -7.34 5.95 11.84
N LEU A 190 -7.73 7.23 11.90
CA LEU A 190 -6.83 8.33 11.59
C LEU A 190 -5.64 8.37 12.56
N VAL A 191 -5.90 8.29 13.87
CA VAL A 191 -4.86 8.24 14.90
C VAL A 191 -3.95 7.04 14.68
N TYR A 192 -4.51 5.86 14.37
CA TYR A 192 -3.73 4.67 14.05
C TYR A 192 -2.81 4.90 12.84
N LEU A 193 -3.33 5.43 11.73
CA LEU A 193 -2.54 5.70 10.53
C LEU A 193 -1.45 6.75 10.78
N VAL A 194 -1.78 7.83 11.49
CA VAL A 194 -0.81 8.88 11.87
C VAL A 194 0.28 8.30 12.78
N TRP A 195 -0.09 7.51 13.79
CA TRP A 195 0.86 6.90 14.71
C TRP A 195 1.78 5.90 13.99
N TYR A 196 1.22 5.06 13.13
CA TYR A 196 1.96 4.02 12.42
C TYR A 196 2.87 4.59 11.32
N PHE A 197 2.33 5.43 10.42
CA PHE A 197 3.05 5.97 9.28
C PHE A 197 3.79 7.28 9.59
N GLY A 198 3.22 8.15 10.42
CA GLY A 198 3.77 9.50 10.65
C GLY A 198 5.17 9.49 11.25
N ALA A 199 5.49 8.52 12.09
CA ALA A 199 6.82 8.41 12.69
C ALA A 199 7.84 7.64 11.81
N ARG A 200 7.42 7.00 10.71
CA ARG A 200 8.26 6.20 9.78
C ARG A 200 9.28 5.28 10.47
N ARG A 201 8.94 4.78 11.66
CA ARG A 201 9.88 4.02 12.51
C ARG A 201 10.22 2.65 11.91
N TYR A 202 9.27 2.06 11.19
CA TYR A 202 9.43 0.75 10.57
C TYR A 202 10.24 0.83 9.28
N GLU A 203 9.90 1.78 8.39
CA GLU A 203 10.64 2.00 7.15
C GLU A 203 12.12 2.29 7.41
N ARG A 204 12.43 3.18 8.37
CA ARG A 204 13.80 3.49 8.75
C ARG A 204 14.57 2.26 9.24
N ARG A 205 13.96 1.47 10.14
CA ARG A 205 14.57 0.24 10.65
C ARG A 205 14.83 -0.79 9.54
N ILE A 206 13.91 -0.97 8.61
CA ILE A 206 14.10 -1.88 7.48
C ILE A 206 15.23 -1.39 6.57
N MET A 207 15.24 -0.08 6.25
CA MET A 207 16.30 0.53 5.44
C MET A 207 17.67 0.38 6.10
N GLU A 208 17.78 0.58 7.41
CA GLU A 208 19.03 0.39 8.17
C GLU A 208 19.53 -1.06 8.11
N VAL A 209 18.64 -2.04 8.27
CA VAL A 209 18.98 -3.46 8.14
C VAL A 209 19.48 -3.79 6.73
N VAL A 210 18.78 -3.33 5.70
CA VAL A 210 19.16 -3.56 4.29
C VAL A 210 20.47 -2.85 3.94
N ALA A 211 20.64 -1.59 4.38
CA ALA A 211 21.86 -0.82 4.19
C ALA A 211 23.08 -1.52 4.81
N GLY A 212 22.94 -2.00 6.05
CA GLY A 212 23.98 -2.75 6.76
C GLY A 212 24.31 -4.09 6.08
N ALA A 213 23.29 -4.84 5.64
CA ALA A 213 23.48 -6.15 5.03
C ALA A 213 24.14 -6.10 3.63
N TYR A 214 23.83 -5.08 2.83
CA TYR A 214 24.27 -4.99 1.43
C TYR A 214 25.34 -3.91 1.19
N GLY A 215 25.83 -3.25 2.26
CA GLY A 215 26.88 -2.24 2.20
C GLY A 215 26.48 -1.04 1.34
N ILE A 216 25.21 -0.64 1.41
CA ILE A 216 24.63 0.47 0.64
C ILE A 216 24.50 1.63 1.63
N THR A 217 24.97 2.82 1.29
CA THR A 217 24.78 3.94 2.22
C THR A 217 23.29 4.31 2.28
N TYR A 218 22.85 4.88 3.40
CA TYR A 218 21.49 5.44 3.51
C TYR A 218 21.21 6.50 2.42
N HIS A 219 22.27 7.14 1.90
CA HIS A 219 22.24 8.06 0.76
C HIS A 219 22.24 7.37 -0.60
N ASP A 220 22.46 6.06 -0.66
CA ASP A 220 22.42 5.25 -1.89
C ASP A 220 21.25 4.25 -1.97
N ALA A 221 20.55 3.86 -0.89
CA ALA A 221 19.31 3.05 -0.89
C ALA A 221 18.03 3.80 -1.28
#